data_AF-A0A812XGR6-F1
#
_entry.id   AF-A0A812XGR6-F1
#
_cell.length_a   1.000
_cell.length_b   1.000
_cell.length_c   1.000
_cell.angle_alpha   90.00
_cell.angle_beta   90.00
_cell.angle_gamma   90.00
#
_symmetry.space_group_name_H-M   'P 1'
#
loop_
_entity.id
_entity.type
_entity.pdbx_description
1 polymer ?
#
loop_
_entity_poly.entity_id
_entity_poly.type
_entity_poly.pdbx_seq_one_letter_code
_entity_poly.pdbx_strand_id
1 'polypeptide(L)'
;MRRTLIGTPHYMAPEVILGEESYGDSCDVWSLGVCLYEFVCGPLPFANNLENPKQVFQQILIAPLSFPSHVTSSVCKHLIRCLLRRSPDARVGCGQHGLRDVREHAYFQNFRFDRLLHKRLEPPLVPSPPSTPSEGEDSLTEDSESLAASSDSDDWATAF
;
A
#
# COMPACT_ATOMS: atom_id res chain seq x y z
N MET A 1 -20.81 -9.39 15.07
CA MET A 1 -19.51 -8.76 14.77
C MET A 1 -19.63 -8.00 13.46
N ARG A 2 -19.59 -6.66 13.50
CA ARG A 2 -19.37 -5.86 12.29
C ARG A 2 -17.87 -5.85 12.02
N ARG A 3 -17.42 -6.59 11.00
CA ARG A 3 -16.06 -6.49 10.47
C ARG A 3 -16.05 -5.30 9.52
N THR A 4 -15.54 -4.17 9.96
CA THR A 4 -15.32 -3.02 9.08
C THR A 4 -14.17 -3.37 8.15
N LEU A 5 -14.47 -3.56 6.87
CA LEU A 5 -13.51 -3.77 5.79
C LEU A 5 -12.92 -2.40 5.45
N ILE A 6 -11.90 -1.98 6.19
CA ILE A 6 -11.22 -0.70 6.01
C ILE A 6 -10.00 -0.95 5.12
N GLY A 7 -9.95 -0.32 3.95
CA GLY A 7 -8.81 -0.39 3.03
C GLY A 7 -9.22 -0.15 1.57
N THR A 8 -8.24 0.14 0.71
CA THR A 8 -8.44 0.12 -0.74
C THR A 8 -8.46 -1.36 -1.18
N PRO A 9 -9.59 -1.93 -1.63
CA PRO A 9 -9.76 -3.38 -1.82
C PRO A 9 -8.67 -4.06 -2.66
N HIS A 10 -8.09 -3.32 -3.59
CA HIS A 10 -7.03 -3.75 -4.50
C HIS A 10 -5.71 -4.16 -3.83
N TYR A 11 -5.45 -3.67 -2.62
CA TYR A 11 -4.22 -3.95 -1.87
C TYR A 11 -4.40 -5.06 -0.84
N MET A 12 -5.62 -5.54 -0.63
CA MET A 12 -5.90 -6.55 0.38
C MET A 12 -5.33 -7.91 -0.02
N ALA A 13 -4.68 -8.56 0.94
CA ALA A 13 -4.13 -9.90 0.75
C ALA A 13 -5.26 -10.96 0.73
N PRO A 14 -5.06 -12.08 0.01
CA PRO A 14 -6.04 -13.18 -0.08
C PRO A 14 -6.55 -13.68 1.27
N GLU A 15 -5.66 -13.87 2.25
CA GLU A 15 -5.98 -14.34 3.59
C GLU A 15 -6.91 -13.39 4.37
N VAL A 16 -6.76 -12.07 4.14
CA VAL A 16 -7.61 -11.05 4.76
C VAL A 16 -9.01 -11.07 4.15
N ILE A 17 -9.10 -11.27 2.83
CA ILE A 17 -10.37 -11.37 2.11
C ILE A 17 -11.14 -12.63 2.55
N LEU A 18 -10.44 -13.73 2.78
CA LEU A 18 -11.02 -14.99 3.25
C LEU A 18 -11.41 -14.95 4.74
N GLY A 19 -10.96 -13.94 5.48
CA GLY A 19 -11.28 -13.75 6.89
C GLY A 19 -10.59 -14.77 7.81
N GLU A 20 -9.38 -15.19 7.45
CA GLU A 20 -8.55 -16.07 8.28
C GLU A 20 -8.27 -15.42 9.65
N GLU A 21 -8.32 -16.20 10.73
CA GLU A 21 -8.28 -15.69 12.12
C GLU A 21 -6.94 -15.06 12.51
N SER A 22 -5.86 -15.42 11.81
CA SER A 22 -4.52 -14.86 11.98
C SER A 22 -4.00 -14.29 10.66
N TYR A 23 -4.32 -13.03 10.38
CA TYR A 23 -3.52 -12.23 9.44
C TYR A 23 -2.56 -11.34 10.24
N GLY A 24 -1.32 -11.25 9.78
CA GLY A 24 -0.26 -10.47 10.42
C GLY A 24 0.62 -9.80 9.36
N ASP A 25 1.91 -9.67 9.62
CA ASP A 25 2.90 -9.00 8.76
C ASP A 25 2.90 -9.47 7.29
N SER A 26 2.38 -10.66 7.00
CA SER A 26 2.27 -11.19 5.63
C SER A 26 1.40 -10.31 4.73
N CYS A 27 0.32 -9.70 5.23
CA CYS A 27 -0.57 -8.88 4.42
C CYS A 27 0.11 -7.57 3.94
N ASP A 28 1.03 -7.04 4.74
CA ASP A 28 1.86 -5.89 4.35
C ASP A 28 2.86 -6.27 3.25
N VAL A 29 3.42 -7.48 3.31
CA VAL A 29 4.30 -8.02 2.26
C VAL A 29 3.55 -8.19 0.94
N TRP A 30 2.29 -8.62 0.98
CA TRP A 30 1.44 -8.64 -0.22
C TRP A 30 1.24 -7.23 -0.77
N SER A 31 0.89 -6.28 0.10
CA SER A 31 0.65 -4.88 -0.27
C SER A 31 1.90 -4.25 -0.90
N LEU A 32 3.10 -4.57 -0.39
CA LEU A 32 4.38 -4.21 -1.01
C LEU A 32 4.51 -4.75 -2.45
N GLY A 33 4.07 -5.99 -2.68
CA GLY A 33 4.02 -6.59 -4.02
C GLY A 33 3.08 -5.84 -4.97
N VAL A 34 1.92 -5.41 -4.47
CA VAL A 34 0.95 -4.61 -5.25
C VAL A 34 1.54 -3.25 -5.61
N CYS A 35 2.12 -2.54 -4.64
CA CYS A 35 2.79 -1.25 -4.87
C CYS A 35 3.95 -1.38 -5.88
N LEU A 36 4.81 -2.40 -5.72
CA LEU A 36 5.93 -2.61 -6.64
C LEU A 36 5.45 -2.91 -8.06
N TYR A 37 4.36 -3.67 -8.21
CA TYR A 37 3.77 -3.89 -9.53
C TYR A 37 3.29 -2.57 -10.13
N GLU A 38 2.55 -1.76 -9.37
CA GLU A 38 2.02 -0.47 -9.83
C GLU A 38 3.15 0.50 -10.24
N PHE A 39 4.21 0.62 -9.44
CA PHE A 39 5.37 1.47 -9.76
C PHE A 39 6.06 1.08 -11.08
N VAL A 40 6.05 -0.21 -11.42
CA VAL A 40 6.77 -0.75 -12.59
C VAL A 40 5.87 -0.84 -13.82
N CYS A 41 4.59 -1.13 -13.64
CA CYS A 41 3.66 -1.42 -14.72
C CYS A 41 2.75 -0.24 -15.05
N GLY A 42 2.41 0.60 -14.07
CA GLY A 42 1.37 1.63 -14.15
C GLY A 42 0.04 1.21 -13.51
N PRO A 43 -0.68 0.19 -14.02
CA PRO A 43 -1.94 -0.25 -13.43
C PRO A 43 -1.72 -1.23 -12.27
N LEU A 44 -2.79 -1.55 -11.55
CA LEU A 44 -2.83 -2.58 -10.52
C LEU A 44 -2.69 -4.00 -11.10
N PRO A 45 -2.09 -4.95 -10.35
CA PRO A 45 -1.90 -6.34 -10.79
C PRO A 45 -3.20 -7.11 -10.97
N PHE A 46 -4.23 -6.76 -10.19
CA PHE A 46 -5.54 -7.39 -10.22
C PHE A 46 -6.61 -6.30 -10.24
N ALA A 47 -7.69 -6.55 -10.98
CA ALA A 47 -8.91 -5.75 -10.91
C ALA A 47 -8.79 -4.24 -11.18
N ASN A 48 -7.76 -3.76 -11.90
CA ASN A 48 -7.49 -2.33 -12.11
C ASN A 48 -8.69 -1.46 -12.53
N ASN A 49 -9.63 -2.03 -13.28
CA ASN A 49 -10.80 -1.32 -13.82
C ASN A 49 -12.12 -1.72 -13.14
N LEU A 50 -12.07 -2.37 -11.97
CA LEU A 50 -13.25 -2.87 -11.27
C LEU A 50 -13.54 -2.03 -10.03
N GLU A 51 -14.76 -1.51 -9.95
CA GLU A 51 -15.22 -0.74 -8.80
C GLU A 51 -15.94 -1.61 -7.77
N ASN A 52 -16.54 -2.73 -8.20
CA ASN A 52 -17.30 -3.60 -7.31
C ASN A 52 -16.36 -4.43 -6.42
N PRO A 53 -16.40 -4.26 -5.07
CA PRO A 53 -15.47 -4.95 -4.18
C PRO A 53 -15.52 -6.48 -4.27
N LYS A 54 -16.70 -7.06 -4.50
CA LYS A 54 -16.84 -8.52 -4.63
C LYS A 54 -16.11 -9.05 -5.86
N GLN A 55 -16.14 -8.32 -6.96
CA GLN A 55 -15.43 -8.69 -8.19
C GLN A 55 -13.92 -8.50 -8.02
N VAL A 56 -13.50 -7.41 -7.35
CA VAL A 56 -12.09 -7.19 -6.98
C VAL A 56 -11.55 -8.36 -6.15
N PHE A 57 -12.28 -8.77 -5.12
CA PHE A 57 -11.91 -9.91 -4.28
C PHE A 57 -11.77 -11.20 -5.06
N GLN A 58 -12.71 -11.49 -5.97
CA GLN A 58 -12.60 -12.66 -6.83
C GLN A 58 -11.32 -12.61 -7.67
N GLN A 59 -11.01 -11.48 -8.32
CA GLN A 59 -9.78 -11.36 -9.11
C GLN A 59 -8.51 -11.58 -8.27
N ILE A 60 -8.45 -10.99 -7.07
CA ILE A 60 -7.33 -11.21 -6.14
C ILE A 60 -7.17 -12.70 -5.80
N LEU A 61 -8.28 -13.42 -5.59
CA LEU A 61 -8.26 -14.83 -5.20
C LEU A 61 -7.89 -15.80 -6.34
N ILE A 62 -8.27 -15.52 -7.59
CA ILE A 62 -8.13 -16.53 -8.68
C ILE A 62 -7.37 -16.07 -9.93
N ALA A 63 -7.25 -14.77 -10.19
CA ALA A 63 -6.71 -14.30 -11.47
C ALA A 63 -5.21 -14.63 -11.61
N PRO A 64 -4.73 -15.07 -12.79
CA PRO A 64 -3.30 -15.22 -13.01
C PRO A 64 -2.61 -13.86 -13.00
N LEU A 65 -1.44 -13.78 -12.37
CA LEU A 65 -0.59 -12.60 -12.46
C LEU A 65 0.04 -12.53 -13.85
N SER A 66 -0.21 -11.44 -14.57
CA SER A 66 0.37 -11.15 -15.89
C SER A 66 1.18 -9.86 -15.83
N PHE A 67 2.01 -9.61 -16.83
CA PHE A 67 2.83 -8.40 -16.90
C PHE A 67 2.71 -7.76 -18.29
N PRO A 68 2.64 -6.42 -18.40
CA PRO A 68 2.72 -5.74 -19.69
C PRO A 68 4.02 -6.05 -20.43
N SER A 69 3.99 -5.91 -21.76
CA SER A 69 5.15 -6.18 -22.63
C SER A 69 6.33 -5.23 -22.40
N HIS A 70 6.06 -3.98 -21.97
CA HIS A 70 7.11 -2.98 -21.71
C HIS A 70 7.95 -3.31 -20.47
N VAL A 71 7.45 -4.14 -19.55
CA VAL A 71 8.23 -4.61 -18.41
C VAL A 71 9.15 -5.72 -18.90
N THR A 72 10.45 -5.47 -19.02
CA THR A 72 11.40 -6.45 -19.58
C THR A 72 12.25 -7.15 -18.52
N SER A 73 12.48 -6.52 -17.36
CA SER A 73 13.31 -7.06 -16.29
C SER A 73 12.73 -8.36 -15.69
N SER A 74 13.33 -9.50 -16.04
CA SER A 74 12.96 -10.81 -15.50
C SER A 74 13.13 -10.88 -13.98
N VAL A 75 14.17 -10.22 -13.45
CA VAL A 75 14.48 -10.13 -12.02
C VAL A 75 13.40 -9.35 -11.27
N CYS A 76 12.92 -8.24 -11.82
CA CYS A 76 11.81 -7.48 -11.25
C CYS A 76 10.51 -8.32 -11.23
N LYS A 77 10.17 -8.93 -12.36
CA LYS A 77 8.99 -9.80 -12.46
C LYS A 77 9.08 -10.97 -11.46
N HIS A 78 10.27 -11.51 -11.25
CA HIS A 78 10.49 -12.59 -10.28
C HIS A 78 10.17 -12.13 -8.85
N LEU A 79 10.71 -10.98 -8.41
CA LEU A 79 10.40 -10.44 -7.09
C LEU A 79 8.91 -10.24 -6.88
N ILE A 80 8.23 -9.61 -7.84
CA ILE A 80 6.78 -9.36 -7.78
C ILE A 80 6.01 -10.67 -7.67
N ARG A 81 6.35 -11.70 -8.46
CA ARG A 81 5.72 -13.03 -8.35
C ARG A 81 5.90 -13.64 -6.96
N CYS A 82 7.08 -13.46 -6.35
CA CYS A 82 7.36 -13.98 -5.02
C CYS A 82 6.59 -13.23 -3.92
N LEU A 83 6.41 -11.91 -4.05
CA LEU A 83 5.64 -11.07 -3.12
C LEU A 83 4.12 -11.32 -3.25
N LEU A 84 3.63 -11.56 -4.47
CA LEU A 84 2.22 -11.81 -4.77
C LEU A 84 1.84 -13.30 -4.78
N ARG A 85 2.53 -14.11 -3.97
CA ARG A 85 2.09 -15.49 -3.70
C ARG A 85 0.88 -15.47 -2.77
N ARG A 86 -0.16 -16.19 -3.16
CA ARG A 86 -1.44 -16.20 -2.44
C ARG A 86 -1.32 -16.85 -1.06
N SER A 87 -0.65 -18.00 -0.98
CA SER A 87 -0.31 -18.63 0.30
C SER A 87 0.75 -17.77 1.03
N PRO A 88 0.48 -17.32 2.27
CA PRO A 88 1.45 -16.57 3.07
C PRO A 88 2.76 -17.33 3.28
N ASP A 89 2.71 -18.63 3.57
CA ASP A 89 3.91 -19.46 3.82
C ASP A 89 4.85 -19.54 2.61
N ALA A 90 4.31 -19.42 1.41
CA ALA A 90 5.10 -19.43 0.19
C ALA A 90 5.64 -18.05 -0.19
N ARG A 91 5.14 -16.97 0.44
CA ARG A 91 5.43 -15.57 0.10
C ARG A 91 6.81 -15.17 0.60
N VAL A 92 7.65 -14.59 -0.28
CA VAL A 92 8.97 -14.09 0.14
C VAL A 92 8.80 -13.01 1.19
N GLY A 93 9.60 -13.01 2.25
CA GLY A 93 9.39 -12.10 3.37
C GLY A 93 8.60 -12.68 4.54
N CYS A 94 7.92 -13.82 4.35
CA CYS A 94 7.10 -14.49 5.38
C CYS A 94 7.71 -15.80 5.89
N GLY A 95 8.86 -16.22 5.34
CA GLY A 95 9.60 -17.41 5.78
C GLY A 95 10.52 -17.16 6.97
N GLN A 96 11.38 -18.13 7.28
CA GLN A 96 12.29 -18.11 8.44
C GLN A 96 13.18 -16.86 8.52
N HIS A 97 13.58 -16.29 7.40
CA HIS A 97 14.46 -15.12 7.35
C HIS A 97 13.69 -13.79 7.22
N GLY A 98 12.37 -13.82 7.13
CA GLY A 98 11.51 -12.64 7.04
C GLY A 98 11.90 -11.71 5.89
N LEU A 99 11.80 -10.40 6.11
CA LEU A 99 12.13 -9.35 5.12
C LEU A 99 13.58 -9.35 4.64
N ARG A 100 14.48 -10.12 5.28
CA ARG A 100 15.85 -10.29 4.78
C ARG A 100 15.86 -10.91 3.39
N ASP A 101 15.00 -11.88 3.12
CA ASP A 101 14.90 -12.52 1.80
C ASP A 101 14.46 -11.53 0.71
N VAL A 102 13.61 -10.55 1.08
CA VAL A 102 13.21 -9.47 0.16
C VAL A 102 14.39 -8.56 -0.13
N ARG A 103 15.15 -8.17 0.91
CA ARG A 103 16.29 -7.27 0.81
C ARG A 103 17.46 -7.85 0.02
N GLU A 104 17.71 -9.14 0.17
CA GLU A 104 18.80 -9.88 -0.49
C GLU A 104 18.41 -10.39 -1.89
N HIS A 105 17.16 -10.21 -2.30
CA HIS A 105 16.71 -10.57 -3.64
C HIS A 105 17.52 -9.84 -4.72
N ALA A 106 17.81 -10.53 -5.83
CA ALA A 106 18.64 -10.00 -6.93
C ALA A 106 18.17 -8.65 -7.51
N TYR A 107 16.89 -8.32 -7.36
CA TYR A 107 16.32 -7.01 -7.72
C TYR A 107 17.04 -5.85 -6.99
N PHE A 108 17.43 -6.08 -5.74
CA PHE A 108 18.12 -5.10 -4.90
C PHE A 108 19.64 -5.32 -4.81
N GLN A 109 20.25 -6.19 -5.64
CA GLN A 109 21.69 -6.51 -5.55
C GLN A 109 22.61 -5.27 -5.59
N ASN A 110 22.19 -4.23 -6.31
CA ASN A 110 22.93 -2.97 -6.46
C ASN A 110 22.35 -1.83 -5.62
N PHE A 111 21.29 -2.09 -4.86
CA PHE A 111 20.66 -1.09 -4.00
C PHE A 111 21.39 -1.03 -2.66
N ARG A 112 21.77 0.18 -2.23
CA ARG A 112 22.53 0.40 -0.99
C ARG A 112 21.57 0.79 0.13
N PHE A 113 20.96 -0.21 0.78
CA PHE A 113 20.03 0.00 1.89
C PHE A 113 20.63 0.82 3.04
N ASP A 114 21.92 0.70 3.33
CA ASP A 114 22.59 1.52 4.33
C ASP A 114 22.56 3.00 3.97
N ARG A 115 22.75 3.34 2.68
CA ARG A 115 22.65 4.74 2.25
C ARG A 115 21.22 5.25 2.34
N LEU A 116 20.22 4.41 2.06
CA LEU A 116 18.81 4.78 2.26
C LEU A 116 18.55 5.11 3.74
N LEU A 117 18.96 4.22 4.65
CA LEU A 117 18.77 4.39 6.10
C LEU A 117 19.40 5.68 6.62
N HIS A 118 20.59 6.03 6.11
CA HIS A 118 21.30 7.25 6.50
C HIS A 118 20.91 8.49 5.67
N LYS A 119 19.84 8.42 4.86
CA LYS A 119 19.36 9.52 3.99
C LYS A 119 20.44 10.06 3.04
N ARG A 120 21.32 9.17 2.57
CA ARG A 120 22.44 9.48 1.66
C ARG A 120 22.17 9.09 0.21
N LEU A 121 20.96 8.63 -0.14
CA LEU A 121 20.56 8.42 -1.52
C LEU A 121 19.84 9.66 -2.03
N GLU A 122 20.10 10.04 -3.28
CA GLU A 122 19.29 11.04 -3.95
C GLU A 122 17.92 10.42 -4.30
N PRO A 123 16.80 11.07 -3.93
CA PRO A 123 15.47 10.55 -4.24
C PRO A 123 15.18 10.71 -5.74
N PRO A 124 14.36 9.82 -6.34
CA PRO A 124 13.99 9.92 -7.76
C PRO A 124 13.24 11.20 -8.15
N LEU A 125 12.56 11.82 -7.18
CA LEU A 125 11.80 13.06 -7.36
C LEU A 125 12.03 13.98 -6.14
N VAL A 126 12.47 15.20 -6.39
CA VAL A 126 12.55 16.28 -5.39
C VAL A 126 11.42 17.27 -5.69
N PRO A 127 10.42 17.43 -4.81
CA PRO A 127 9.34 18.38 -5.01
C PRO A 127 9.87 19.82 -5.05
N SER A 128 9.35 20.65 -5.95
CA SER A 128 9.56 22.09 -5.90
C SER A 128 8.86 22.66 -4.65
N PRO A 129 9.44 23.69 -4.00
CA PRO A 129 8.75 24.38 -2.91
C PRO A 129 7.42 24.94 -3.41
N PRO A 130 6.37 24.97 -2.56
CA PRO A 130 5.12 25.60 -2.94
C PRO A 130 5.41 27.05 -3.33
N SER A 131 4.96 27.45 -4.51
CA SER A 131 4.86 28.88 -4.85
C SER A 131 4.06 29.53 -3.73
N THR A 132 4.67 30.47 -3.01
CA THR A 132 3.99 31.28 -1.99
C THR A 132 2.65 31.73 -2.58
N PRO A 133 1.51 31.45 -1.93
CA PRO A 133 0.27 32.07 -2.35
C PRO A 133 0.52 33.57 -2.35
N SER A 134 0.32 34.22 -3.49
CA SER A 134 0.23 35.68 -3.51
C SER A 134 -0.85 36.03 -2.50
N GLU A 135 -0.51 36.82 -1.48
CA GLU A 135 -1.48 37.41 -0.57
C GLU A 135 -2.52 38.14 -1.45
N GLY A 136 -3.68 37.52 -1.56
CA GLY A 136 -4.74 37.88 -2.48
C GLY A 136 -6.06 37.51 -1.81
N GLU A 137 -6.36 38.27 -0.75
CA GLU A 137 -7.71 38.59 -0.28
C GLU A 137 -8.63 37.39 0.04
N ASP A 138 -8.36 36.68 1.13
CA ASP A 138 -9.44 36.00 1.86
C ASP A 138 -10.26 37.06 2.62
N SER A 139 -11.32 37.56 1.98
CA SER A 139 -12.39 38.25 2.68
C SER A 139 -13.16 37.23 3.51
N LEU A 140 -12.87 37.20 4.81
CA LEU A 140 -13.66 36.50 5.81
C LEU A 140 -15.06 37.13 5.88
N THR A 141 -16.08 36.46 5.35
CA THR A 141 -17.46 36.68 5.78
C THR A 141 -17.71 35.81 7.01
N GLU A 142 -17.73 36.46 8.18
CA GLU A 142 -18.27 35.90 9.41
C GLU A 142 -19.77 35.65 9.22
N ASP A 143 -20.18 34.38 9.14
CA ASP A 143 -21.55 34.00 9.46
C ASP A 143 -21.53 33.05 10.65
N SER A 144 -21.84 33.65 11.79
CA SER A 144 -22.16 33.00 13.05
C SER A 144 -23.53 32.32 12.92
N GLU A 145 -23.56 30.99 12.86
CA GLU A 145 -24.74 30.22 13.28
C GLU A 145 -24.39 29.30 14.44
N SER A 146 -24.87 29.71 15.61
CA SER A 146 -24.89 28.95 16.85
C SER A 146 -25.87 27.77 16.75
N LEU A 147 -25.38 26.54 16.81
CA LEU A 147 -26.19 25.38 17.14
C LEU A 147 -25.64 24.73 18.43
N ALA A 148 -26.51 24.68 19.43
CA ALA A 148 -26.23 24.29 20.80
C ALA A 148 -25.59 22.90 20.89
N ALA A 149 -24.44 22.83 21.54
CA ALA A 149 -23.81 21.58 21.93
C ALA A 149 -24.65 20.91 23.03
N SER A 150 -25.28 19.78 22.71
CA SER A 150 -25.70 18.81 23.73
C SER A 150 -24.46 18.04 24.19
N SER A 151 -24.18 18.16 25.49
CA SER A 151 -23.12 17.46 26.21
C SER A 151 -23.26 15.94 26.08
N ASP A 152 -22.43 15.32 25.23
CA ASP A 152 -21.96 13.95 25.48
C ASP A 152 -20.44 14.02 25.70
N SER A 153 -20.07 13.79 26.96
CA SER A 153 -18.71 13.75 27.45
C SER A 153 -18.06 12.41 27.06
N ASP A 154 -17.50 12.34 25.86
CA ASP A 154 -16.63 11.22 25.47
C ASP A 154 -15.16 11.61 25.64
N ASP A 155 -14.66 11.18 26.79
CA ASP A 155 -13.31 11.26 27.33
C ASP A 155 -12.32 10.38 26.52
N TRP A 156 -12.04 10.77 25.27
CA TRP A 156 -10.98 10.13 24.46
C TRP A 156 -9.63 10.85 24.53
N ALA A 157 -9.63 12.11 25.00
CA ALA A 157 -8.48 13.00 24.94
C ALA A 157 -7.50 12.88 26.11
N THR A 158 -7.76 12.00 27.08
CA THR A 158 -6.89 11.77 28.25
C THR A 158 -5.93 10.60 28.09
N ALA A 159 -5.91 9.95 26.91
CA ALA A 159 -5.09 8.79 26.62
C ALA A 159 -3.81 9.08 25.80
N PHE A 160 -3.29 10.31 25.83
CA PHE A 160 -1.97 10.67 25.28
C PHE A 160 -1.13 11.45 26.29
#